data_AF-A0AAV2GCK2-F1
#
_entry.id   AF-A0AAV2GCK2-F1
#
_cell.length_a   1.000
_cell.length_b   1.000
_cell.length_c   1.000
_cell.angle_alpha   90.00
_cell.angle_beta   90.00
_cell.angle_gamma   90.00
#
_symmetry.space_group_name_H-M   'P 1'
#
loop_
_entity.id
_entity.type
_entity.pdbx_description
1 polymer ?
#
loop_
_entity_poly.entity_id
_entity_poly.type
_entity_poly.pdbx_seq_one_letter_code
_entity_poly.pdbx_strand_id
1 'polypeptide(L)'
;MGGDFPSKPMSLYATIWDGSDWATNGGKYRVNYNYAPYTTEFSDFALHGCAADPTEHSTTTCDTTYTTLLKTVAISGSQRTRMDRFRTKYMTYSYCYDRVRYKVPLPECVINPQEAQRLKSFDPVTFGGGRPRHHGRRHRRRHRAAAVNGEAISM
;
A
#
# COMPACT_ATOMS: atom_id res chain seq x y z
N MET A 1 1.80 -16.58 -16.18
CA MET A 1 1.67 -15.10 -16.22
C MET A 1 0.26 -14.82 -16.72
N GLY A 2 -0.61 -14.27 -15.89
CA GLY A 2 -2.04 -14.13 -16.20
C GLY A 2 -2.68 -13.03 -15.35
N GLY A 3 -2.07 -11.85 -15.35
CA GLY A 3 -2.63 -10.65 -14.74
C GLY A 3 -3.03 -9.66 -15.82
N ASP A 4 -4.06 -8.86 -15.55
CA ASP A 4 -4.46 -7.76 -16.43
C ASP A 4 -3.33 -6.73 -16.49
N PHE A 5 -2.77 -6.55 -17.68
CA PHE A 5 -1.78 -5.52 -17.95
C PHE A 5 -2.44 -4.40 -18.77
N PRO A 6 -2.17 -3.11 -18.50
CA PRO A 6 -2.75 -2.01 -19.26
C PRO A 6 -2.47 -2.15 -20.76
N SER A 7 -3.52 -2.42 -21.54
CA SER A 7 -3.44 -2.72 -22.98
C SER A 7 -4.34 -1.81 -23.84
N LYS A 8 -5.10 -0.92 -23.21
CA LYS A 8 -5.98 0.04 -23.89
C LYS A 8 -5.31 1.42 -23.97
N PRO A 9 -5.63 2.25 -24.98
CA PRO A 9 -5.24 3.65 -25.01
C PRO A 9 -5.58 4.38 -23.71
N MET A 10 -4.71 5.30 -23.29
CA MET A 10 -4.86 6.08 -22.06
C MET A 10 -4.70 7.58 -22.35
N SER A 11 -5.32 8.41 -21.53
CA SER A 11 -5.16 9.87 -21.55
C SER A 11 -4.40 10.33 -20.30
N LEU A 12 -3.70 11.45 -20.40
CA LEU A 12 -3.00 12.06 -19.28
C LEU A 12 -3.89 13.09 -18.58
N TYR A 13 -3.89 13.05 -17.25
CA TYR A 13 -4.65 13.98 -16.40
C TYR A 13 -3.73 14.53 -15.31
N ALA A 14 -3.81 15.83 -15.06
CA ALA A 14 -3.18 16.50 -13.94
C ALA A 14 -4.27 17.25 -13.16
N THR A 15 -4.41 16.94 -11.87
CA THR A 15 -5.47 17.50 -11.01
C THR A 15 -4.95 17.81 -9.62
N ILE A 16 -5.47 18.87 -9.02
CA ILE A 16 -5.38 19.14 -7.58
C ILE A 16 -6.80 19.02 -7.01
N TRP A 17 -6.97 18.20 -5.98
CA TRP A 17 -8.29 17.90 -5.41
C TRP A 17 -8.19 17.55 -3.92
N ASP A 18 -9.33 17.62 -3.22
CA ASP A 18 -9.42 17.32 -1.78
C ASP A 18 -9.53 15.81 -1.53
N GLY A 19 -8.44 15.20 -1.06
CA GLY A 19 -8.36 13.81 -0.62
C GLY A 19 -8.47 13.59 0.89
N SER A 20 -9.13 14.49 1.64
CA SER A 20 -9.13 14.52 3.11
C SER A 20 -9.48 13.21 3.81
N ASP A 21 -10.26 12.33 3.18
CA ASP A 21 -10.68 11.07 3.78
C ASP A 21 -9.56 10.01 3.82
N TRP A 22 -8.44 10.21 3.11
CA TRP A 22 -7.39 9.20 3.01
C TRP A 22 -5.95 9.73 2.86
N ALA A 23 -5.76 10.92 2.28
CA ALA A 23 -4.45 11.37 1.79
C ALA A 23 -3.40 11.58 2.90
N THR A 24 -3.76 12.19 4.03
CA THR A 24 -2.80 12.50 5.10
C THR A 24 -3.05 11.64 6.33
N ASN A 25 -2.11 10.72 6.59
CA ASN A 25 -2.15 9.79 7.72
C ASN A 25 -3.46 8.97 7.77
N GLY A 26 -3.87 8.44 6.62
CA GLY A 26 -5.10 7.66 6.48
C GLY A 26 -6.38 8.45 6.72
N GLY A 27 -6.36 9.77 6.46
CA GLY A 27 -7.51 10.66 6.66
C GLY A 27 -7.61 11.30 8.05
N LYS A 28 -6.62 11.05 8.93
CA LYS A 28 -6.58 11.66 10.27
C LYS A 28 -6.50 13.19 10.23
N TYR A 29 -5.74 13.72 9.26
CA TYR A 29 -5.58 15.16 9.09
C TYR A 29 -6.27 15.58 7.78
N ARG A 30 -7.32 16.38 7.91
CA ARG A 30 -8.11 16.89 6.78
C ARG A 30 -7.55 18.22 6.29
N VAL A 31 -7.92 18.60 5.08
CA VAL A 31 -7.60 19.93 4.53
C VAL A 31 -8.14 21.03 5.45
N ASN A 32 -7.37 22.11 5.62
CA ASN A 32 -7.79 23.28 6.37
C ASN A 32 -7.83 24.49 5.44
N TYR A 33 -9.01 24.73 4.86
CA TYR A 33 -9.25 25.77 3.85
C TYR A 33 -8.92 27.20 4.30
N ASN A 34 -8.64 27.45 5.58
CA ASN A 34 -8.09 28.74 6.02
C ASN A 34 -6.68 29.01 5.46
N TYR A 35 -5.95 27.97 5.02
CA TYR A 35 -4.66 28.09 4.35
C TYR A 35 -4.75 28.18 2.82
N ALA A 36 -5.96 28.32 2.27
CA ALA A 36 -6.15 28.50 0.84
C ALA A 36 -5.56 29.86 0.37
N PRO A 37 -5.19 29.98 -0.92
CA PRO A 37 -5.31 28.98 -1.99
C PRO A 37 -4.23 27.89 -1.94
N TYR A 38 -4.62 26.66 -2.34
CA TYR A 38 -3.68 25.58 -2.63
C TYR A 38 -3.33 25.62 -4.10
N THR A 39 -2.12 26.04 -4.43
CA THR A 39 -1.69 26.23 -5.81
C THR A 39 -0.64 25.20 -6.19
N THR A 40 -0.75 24.68 -7.42
CA THR A 40 0.24 23.82 -8.06
C THR A 40 0.61 24.41 -9.41
N GLU A 41 1.88 24.35 -9.76
CA GLU A 41 2.42 24.81 -11.04
C GLU A 41 2.99 23.61 -11.79
N PHE A 42 2.68 23.52 -13.08
CA PHE A 42 3.19 22.48 -13.97
C PHE A 42 3.84 23.14 -15.18
N SER A 43 5.09 22.77 -15.47
CA SER A 43 5.87 23.25 -16.60
C SER A 43 6.57 22.10 -17.32
N ASP A 44 7.20 22.38 -18.46
CA ASP A 44 8.12 21.47 -19.17
C ASP A 44 7.51 20.10 -19.52
N PHE A 45 6.26 20.10 -19.98
CA PHE A 45 5.57 18.88 -20.40
C PHE A 45 6.29 18.20 -21.59
N ALA A 46 6.85 17.02 -21.35
CA ALA A 46 7.44 16.17 -22.38
C ALA A 46 6.53 14.97 -22.66
N LEU A 47 5.92 14.94 -23.86
CA LEU A 47 5.03 13.87 -24.30
C LEU A 47 5.72 13.02 -25.36
N HIS A 48 6.19 11.84 -24.96
CA HIS A 48 6.72 10.81 -25.86
C HIS A 48 5.84 9.57 -25.77
N GLY A 49 5.04 9.34 -26.81
CA GLY A 49 4.16 8.19 -26.93
C GLY A 49 3.48 8.19 -28.29
N CYS A 50 2.70 7.14 -28.57
CA CYS A 50 1.91 7.10 -29.79
C CYS A 50 0.52 7.67 -29.51
N ALA A 51 0.09 8.61 -30.35
CA ALA A 51 -1.31 9.00 -30.38
C ALA A 51 -2.16 7.80 -30.81
N ALA A 52 -3.29 7.60 -30.14
CA ALA A 52 -4.26 6.58 -30.49
C ALA A 52 -5.61 7.29 -30.72
N ASP A 53 -6.28 6.95 -31.81
CA ASP A 53 -7.65 7.40 -32.05
C ASP A 53 -8.58 6.61 -31.10
N PRO A 54 -9.37 7.27 -30.24
CA PRO A 54 -10.31 6.58 -29.36
C PRO A 54 -11.40 5.80 -30.11
N THR A 55 -11.66 6.14 -31.38
CA THR A 55 -12.66 5.51 -32.25
C THR A 55 -12.10 4.34 -33.05
N GLU A 56 -10.78 4.27 -33.25
CA GLU A 56 -10.13 3.11 -33.85
C GLU A 56 -9.70 2.12 -32.75
N HIS A 57 -10.33 0.95 -32.70
CA HIS A 57 -9.91 -0.14 -31.81
C HIS A 57 -8.59 -0.82 -32.21
N SER A 58 -7.96 -0.35 -33.29
CA SER A 58 -6.68 -0.84 -33.80
C SER A 58 -5.67 0.30 -33.74
N THR A 59 -4.56 0.07 -33.03
CA THR A 59 -3.41 0.98 -32.98
C THR A 59 -2.68 0.96 -34.32
N THR A 60 -3.28 1.56 -35.35
CA THR A 60 -2.61 1.74 -36.62
C THR A 60 -1.52 2.78 -36.40
N THR A 61 -0.26 2.37 -36.52
CA THR A 61 0.96 3.21 -36.48
C THR A 61 1.39 3.82 -35.13
N CYS A 62 1.59 2.98 -34.11
CA CYS A 62 2.76 3.21 -33.25
C CYS A 62 4.02 2.89 -34.07
N ASP A 63 4.93 3.85 -34.25
CA ASP A 63 6.16 3.63 -35.01
C ASP A 63 6.86 2.34 -34.53
N THR A 64 7.19 1.45 -35.45
CA THR A 64 7.72 0.10 -35.16
C THR A 64 9.05 0.18 -34.40
N THR A 65 9.75 1.31 -34.55
CA THR A 65 10.98 1.68 -33.84
C THR A 65 10.73 1.90 -32.34
N TYR A 66 9.69 2.66 -31.96
CA TYR A 66 9.35 2.95 -30.56
C TYR A 66 8.86 1.71 -29.82
N THR A 67 8.05 0.88 -30.48
CA THR A 67 7.57 -0.38 -29.90
C THR A 67 8.68 -1.42 -29.72
N THR A 68 9.68 -1.44 -30.61
CA THR A 68 10.87 -2.30 -30.48
C THR A 68 11.80 -1.82 -29.37
N LEU A 69 11.97 -0.50 -29.21
CA LEU A 69 12.69 0.09 -28.08
C LEU A 69 12.01 -0.26 -26.75
N LEU A 70 10.70 -0.05 -26.62
CA LEU A 70 10.00 -0.36 -25.37
C LEU A 70 10.02 -1.86 -25.00
N LYS A 71 10.00 -2.76 -25.99
CA LYS A 71 10.12 -4.22 -25.76
C LYS A 71 11.51 -4.66 -25.30
N THR A 72 12.54 -3.83 -25.52
CA THR A 72 13.95 -4.16 -25.21
C THR A 72 14.50 -3.36 -24.03
N VAL A 73 13.76 -2.37 -23.53
CA VAL A 73 14.14 -1.57 -22.35
C VAL A 73 13.94 -2.40 -21.08
N ALA A 74 14.97 -3.17 -20.74
CA ALA A 74 15.17 -3.67 -19.40
C ALA A 74 15.95 -2.62 -18.59
N ILE A 75 15.60 -2.43 -17.32
CA ILE A 75 16.43 -1.64 -16.41
C ILE A 75 17.81 -2.29 -16.29
N SER A 76 18.87 -1.49 -16.37
CA SER A 76 20.24 -1.99 -16.19
C SER A 76 20.47 -2.46 -14.75
N GLY A 77 21.50 -3.27 -14.51
CA GLY A 77 21.85 -3.73 -13.16
C GLY A 77 22.15 -2.58 -12.19
N SER A 78 22.76 -1.49 -12.68
CA SER A 78 23.03 -0.29 -11.88
C SER A 78 21.75 0.49 -11.56
N GLN A 79 20.82 0.62 -12.51
CA GLN A 79 19.50 1.21 -12.27
C GLN A 79 18.71 0.39 -11.25
N ARG A 80 18.72 -0.94 -11.36
CA ARG A 80 18.07 -1.84 -10.41
C ARG A 80 18.62 -1.67 -9.00
N THR A 81 19.94 -1.62 -8.85
CA THR A 81 20.60 -1.38 -7.56
C THR A 81 20.21 -0.03 -6.95
N ARG A 82 20.08 1.03 -7.77
CA ARG A 82 19.61 2.35 -7.30
C ARG A 82 18.16 2.30 -6.82
N MET A 83 17.29 1.63 -7.58
CA MET A 83 15.89 1.40 -7.19
C MET A 83 15.80 0.62 -5.87
N ASP A 84 16.58 -0.46 -5.71
CA ASP A 84 16.57 -1.29 -4.50
C ASP A 84 17.05 -0.50 -3.27
N ARG A 85 18.11 0.30 -3.41
CA ARG A 85 18.58 1.21 -2.35
C ARG A 85 17.52 2.23 -1.96
N PHE A 86 16.85 2.84 -2.94
CA PHE A 86 15.79 3.81 -2.68
C PHE A 86 14.61 3.16 -1.93
N ARG A 87 14.13 2.01 -2.42
CA ARG A 87 13.03 1.25 -1.79
C ARG A 87 13.39 0.85 -0.36
N THR A 88 14.62 0.39 -0.13
CA THR A 88 15.10 -0.03 1.20
C THR A 88 15.08 1.13 2.19
N LYS A 89 15.39 2.35 1.76
CA LYS A 89 15.48 3.52 2.64
C LYS A 89 14.16 4.25 2.84
N TYR A 90 13.36 4.41 1.77
CA TYR A 90 12.25 5.36 1.75
C TYR A 90 10.87 4.73 1.56
N MET A 91 10.76 3.47 1.14
CA MET A 91 9.45 2.86 0.93
C MET A 91 8.81 2.49 2.27
N THR A 92 7.64 3.06 2.53
CA THR A 92 6.86 2.90 3.77
C THR A 92 5.65 1.98 3.61
N TYR A 93 5.14 1.80 2.38
CA TYR A 93 4.00 0.94 2.08
C TYR A 93 4.24 0.10 0.80
N SER A 94 3.73 -1.12 0.78
CA SER A 94 3.68 -1.98 -0.42
C SER A 94 2.56 -3.00 -0.29
N TYR A 95 1.64 -3.02 -1.26
CA TYR A 95 0.49 -3.92 -1.25
C TYR A 95 0.88 -5.41 -1.28
N CYS A 96 2.05 -5.76 -1.85
CA CYS A 96 2.53 -7.15 -1.92
C CYS A 96 2.75 -7.79 -0.54
N TYR A 97 3.05 -6.97 0.47
CA TYR A 97 3.28 -7.41 1.85
C TYR A 97 2.09 -7.13 2.77
N ASP A 98 1.07 -6.40 2.30
CA ASP A 98 -0.13 -6.06 3.06
C ASP A 98 -1.05 -7.28 3.19
N ARG A 99 -0.83 -8.06 4.25
CA ARG A 99 -1.62 -9.26 4.57
C ARG A 99 -2.97 -8.95 5.19
N VAL A 100 -3.20 -7.70 5.62
CA VAL A 100 -4.51 -7.24 6.11
C VAL A 100 -5.46 -7.08 4.93
N ARG A 101 -5.00 -6.47 3.83
CA ARG A 101 -5.77 -6.28 2.61
C ARG A 101 -5.79 -7.52 1.72
N TYR A 102 -4.62 -8.14 1.51
CA TYR A 102 -4.45 -9.30 0.63
C TYR A 102 -3.91 -10.50 1.43
N LYS A 103 -4.83 -11.39 1.84
CA LYS A 103 -4.48 -12.60 2.62
C LYS A 103 -3.39 -13.44 1.94
N VAL A 104 -3.43 -13.51 0.61
CA VAL A 104 -2.42 -14.12 -0.25
C VAL A 104 -1.87 -13.02 -1.15
N PRO A 105 -0.53 -12.90 -1.33
CA PRO A 105 0.04 -11.91 -2.25
C PRO A 105 -0.49 -12.14 -3.66
N LEU A 106 -0.70 -11.04 -4.39
CA LEU A 106 -1.16 -11.10 -5.77
C LEU A 106 -0.08 -11.75 -6.68
N PRO A 107 -0.47 -12.38 -7.81
CA PRO A 107 0.44 -13.20 -8.61
C PRO A 107 1.67 -12.49 -9.18
N GLU A 108 1.61 -11.16 -9.34
CA GLU A 108 2.70 -10.31 -9.83
C GLU A 108 3.76 -10.01 -8.76
N CYS A 109 3.45 -10.27 -7.49
CA CYS A 109 4.33 -9.94 -6.37
C CYS A 109 5.52 -10.89 -6.27
N VAL A 110 6.73 -10.32 -6.31
CA VAL A 110 7.98 -11.01 -5.96
C VAL A 110 8.31 -10.69 -4.50
N ILE A 111 8.14 -11.69 -3.62
CA ILE A 111 8.32 -11.50 -2.17
C ILE A 111 9.81 -11.58 -1.80
N ASN A 112 10.34 -10.48 -1.27
CA ASN A 112 11.66 -10.43 -0.65
C ASN A 112 11.52 -10.49 0.90
N PRO A 113 12.05 -11.52 1.57
CA PRO A 113 11.97 -11.66 3.02
C PRO A 113 12.59 -10.49 3.79
N GLN A 114 13.69 -9.91 3.31
CA GLN A 114 14.37 -8.79 4.00
C GLN A 114 13.51 -7.52 3.94
N GLU A 115 12.89 -7.26 2.80
CA GLU A 115 11.96 -6.14 2.62
C GLU A 115 10.71 -6.32 3.49
N ALA A 116 10.17 -7.54 3.55
CA ALA A 116 9.04 -7.86 4.43
C ALA A 116 9.35 -7.59 5.91
N GLN A 117 10.52 -8.01 6.39
CA GLN A 117 10.91 -7.76 7.78
C GLN A 117 11.10 -6.28 8.07
N ARG A 118 11.69 -5.53 7.13
CA ARG A 118 11.86 -4.07 7.27
C ARG A 118 10.53 -3.33 7.30
N LEU A 119 9.60 -3.67 6.40
CA LEU A 119 8.27 -3.06 6.41
C LEU A 119 7.51 -3.42 7.70
N LYS A 120 7.65 -4.65 8.18
CA LYS A 120 7.07 -5.09 9.46
C LYS A 120 7.65 -4.37 10.68
N SER A 121 8.94 -4.04 10.70
CA SER A 121 9.51 -3.26 11.80
C SER A 121 9.02 -1.81 11.78
N PHE A 122 8.75 -1.25 10.59
CA PHE A 122 8.23 0.11 10.43
C PHE A 122 6.74 0.23 10.75
N ASP A 123 5.92 -0.66 10.21
CA ASP A 123 4.47 -0.71 10.46
C ASP A 123 4.04 -2.15 10.80
N PRO A 124 4.13 -2.53 12.09
CA PRO A 124 3.71 -3.84 12.55
C PRO A 124 2.20 -4.08 12.41
N VAL A 125 1.39 -3.02 12.30
CA VAL A 125 -0.07 -3.16 12.23
C VAL A 125 -0.48 -3.63 10.84
N THR A 126 0.05 -3.00 9.80
CA THR A 126 -0.24 -3.35 8.40
C THR A 126 0.48 -4.64 7.97
N PHE A 127 1.75 -4.81 8.36
CA PHE A 127 2.60 -5.89 7.86
C PHE A 127 2.82 -7.04 8.86
N GLY A 128 2.43 -6.87 10.13
CA GLY A 128 2.68 -7.88 11.17
C GLY A 128 1.73 -9.08 11.16
N GLY A 129 0.73 -9.10 10.29
CA GLY A 129 -0.15 -10.26 10.09
C GLY A 129 -1.16 -10.52 11.21
N GLY A 130 -1.46 -9.53 12.05
CA GLY A 130 -2.51 -9.65 13.05
C GLY A 130 -2.56 -8.46 13.99
N ARG A 131 -3.78 -8.02 14.33
CA ARG A 131 -3.99 -7.13 15.47
C ARG A 131 -3.33 -7.74 16.71
N PRO A 132 -2.65 -6.97 17.57
CA PRO A 132 -2.30 -7.45 18.89
C PRO A 132 -3.57 -8.00 19.53
N ARG A 133 -3.59 -9.28 19.89
CA ARG A 133 -4.64 -9.78 20.78
C ARG A 133 -4.52 -8.96 22.04
N HIS A 134 -5.46 -8.05 22.28
CA HIS A 134 -5.65 -7.47 23.60
C HIS A 134 -5.95 -8.65 24.52
N HIS A 135 -4.91 -9.16 25.20
CA HIS A 135 -5.09 -9.97 26.38
C HIS A 135 -5.75 -9.06 27.41
N GLY A 136 -7.08 -9.05 27.42
CA GLY A 136 -7.84 -8.48 28.50
C GLY A 136 -7.27 -9.05 29.79
N ARG A 137 -6.74 -8.18 30.65
CA ARG A 137 -6.31 -8.55 32.00
C ARG A 137 -7.53 -9.15 32.68
N ARG A 138 -7.60 -10.48 32.73
CA ARG A 138 -8.51 -11.19 33.62
C ARG A 138 -8.09 -10.81 35.03
N HIS A 139 -8.76 -9.81 35.60
CA HIS A 139 -8.75 -9.61 37.05
C HIS A 139 -9.34 -10.87 37.68
N ARG A 140 -8.47 -11.76 38.15
CA ARG A 140 -8.84 -12.80 39.11
C ARG A 140 -9.31 -12.08 40.37
N ARG A 141 -10.63 -11.91 40.52
CA ARG A 141 -11.24 -11.68 41.83
C ARG A 141 -10.91 -12.91 42.68
N ARG A 142 -9.95 -12.76 43.60
CA ARG A 142 -9.78 -13.68 44.72
C ARG A 142 -11.03 -13.53 45.59
N HIS A 143 -12.01 -14.42 45.41
CA HIS A 143 -13.01 -14.63 46.45
C HIS A 143 -12.30 -15.28 47.63
N ARG A 144 -12.16 -14.51 48.71
CA ARG A 144 -11.74 -15.00 50.02
C ARG A 144 -12.91 -15.87 50.52
N ALA A 145 -12.73 -17.18 50.55
CA ALA A 145 -13.67 -18.06 51.24
C ALA A 145 -13.59 -17.76 52.74
N ALA A 146 -14.68 -17.26 53.31
CA ALA A 146 -14.84 -17.18 54.76
C ALA A 146 -15.18 -18.59 55.25
N ALA A 147 -14.28 -19.18 56.03
CA ALA A 147 -14.57 -20.38 56.79
C ALA A 147 -15.56 -20.03 57.90
N VAL A 148 -16.73 -20.67 57.89
CA VAL A 148 -17.66 -20.68 59.02
C VAL A 148 -17.52 -22.06 59.66
N ASN A 149 -16.86 -22.10 60.82
CA ASN A 149 -16.94 -23.21 61.76
C ASN A 149 -17.98 -22.86 62.81
N GLY A 150 -18.84 -23.80 63.17
CA GLY A 150 -19.75 -23.68 64.31
C GLY A 150 -20.88 -24.70 64.26
N GLU A 151 -20.68 -25.81 64.97
CA GLU A 151 -21.63 -26.88 65.30
C GLU A 151 -22.97 -26.36 65.87
N ALA A 152 -24.06 -27.12 65.67
CA ALA A 152 -24.61 -28.02 66.71
C ALA A 152 -26.13 -28.32 66.55
N ILE A 153 -26.45 -29.61 66.79
CA ILE A 153 -27.66 -30.17 67.42
C ILE A 153 -28.84 -30.65 66.56
N SER A 154 -29.12 -31.93 66.83
CA SER A 154 -30.21 -32.85 66.49
C SER A 154 -31.64 -32.34 66.68
N MET A 155 -32.52 -32.76 65.76
CA MET A 155 -33.77 -33.50 66.01
C MET A 155 -34.10 -34.32 64.77
#